data_AF-A0A9D2REP6-F1
#
_entry.id   AF-A0A9D2REP6-F1
#
_cell.length_a   1.000
_cell.length_b   1.000
_cell.length_c   1.000
_cell.angle_alpha   90.00
_cell.angle_beta   90.00
_cell.angle_gamma   90.00
#
_symmetry.space_group_name_H-M   'P 1'
#
loop_
_entity.id
_entity.type
_entity.pdbx_description
1 polymer ?
#
loop_
_entity_poly.entity_id
_entity_poly.type
_entity_poly.pdbx_seq_one_letter_code
_entity_poly.pdbx_strand_id
1 'polypeptide(L)'
;MSDQWSFPQFDDEPFESDPDERKANAASLRRSSTANRSVAVPAKRTGPSLKARAIDLLSRREHSRVELQRKLIRHADSAEQLEQLLDELEQEKWLSDERFAHSLLNRRAHKHGSRRIIQELKQNGISAQHIATLEASLRDTEFDRAYDVWERKFNQLPADDKAYAKQYRFLVSRGFSPSVFQQILSHVKSHTLD
;
A
#
# COMPACT_ATOMS: atom_id res chain seq x y z
N MET A 1 47.79 12.97 -15.83
CA MET A 1 46.83 12.42 -16.81
C MET A 1 45.47 12.70 -16.24
N SER A 2 44.96 13.89 -16.55
CA SER A 2 43.78 14.48 -15.92
C SER A 2 42.71 14.54 -17.00
N ASP A 3 41.67 13.73 -16.87
CA ASP A 3 40.59 13.67 -17.85
C ASP A 3 39.61 14.82 -17.68
N GLN A 4 39.40 15.44 -18.82
CA GLN A 4 38.66 16.64 -19.13
C GLN A 4 37.18 16.27 -19.27
N TRP A 5 36.31 16.81 -18.41
CA TRP A 5 34.87 16.82 -18.66
C TRP A 5 34.49 18.24 -19.08
N SER A 6 34.15 18.39 -20.37
CA SER A 6 33.78 19.64 -21.02
C SER A 6 32.27 19.82 -20.95
N PHE A 7 31.80 20.93 -20.38
CA PHE A 7 30.41 21.36 -20.40
C PHE A 7 30.18 22.34 -21.57
N PRO A 8 29.04 22.28 -22.29
CA PRO A 8 28.69 23.28 -23.29
C PRO A 8 28.37 24.64 -22.66
N GLN A 9 28.92 25.71 -23.23
CA GLN A 9 28.54 27.09 -22.94
C GLN A 9 27.13 27.35 -23.51
N PHE A 10 26.20 27.79 -22.66
CA PHE A 10 24.96 28.41 -23.07
C PHE A 10 25.21 29.92 -23.10
N ASP A 11 25.14 30.51 -24.30
CA ASP A 11 25.19 31.95 -24.48
C ASP A 11 23.84 32.57 -24.06
N ASP A 12 23.88 33.43 -23.04
CA ASP A 12 22.77 34.26 -22.57
C ASP A 12 22.52 35.41 -23.58
N GLU A 13 21.59 35.22 -24.51
CA GLU A 13 21.04 36.31 -25.34
C GLU A 13 19.84 36.97 -24.64
N PRO A 14 19.82 38.30 -24.48
CA PRO A 14 18.73 39.01 -23.83
C PRO A 14 17.50 39.13 -24.75
N PHE A 15 16.33 38.76 -24.25
CA PHE A 15 15.05 38.97 -24.91
C PHE A 15 14.60 40.44 -24.71
N GLU A 16 14.94 41.30 -25.66
CA GLU A 16 14.37 42.65 -25.78
C GLU A 16 12.87 42.58 -26.15
N SER A 17 12.08 43.36 -25.42
CA SER A 17 10.63 43.49 -25.53
C SER A 17 10.22 44.47 -26.65
N ASP A 18 9.26 44.08 -27.50
CA ASP A 18 8.63 44.99 -28.47
C ASP A 18 7.28 45.54 -27.94
N PRO A 19 7.09 46.87 -27.85
CA PRO A 19 5.91 47.49 -27.26
C PRO A 19 5.05 48.25 -28.30
N ASP A 20 4.14 47.58 -29.03
CA ASP A 20 3.03 48.30 -29.66
C ASP A 20 1.88 47.39 -30.12
N GLU A 21 0.79 47.35 -29.36
CA GLU A 21 -0.54 47.09 -29.93
C GLU A 21 -1.64 47.62 -28.98
N ARG A 22 -1.93 48.91 -29.15
CA ARG A 22 -3.02 49.63 -28.48
C ARG A 22 -4.11 50.02 -29.50
N LYS A 23 -5.35 49.62 -29.19
CA LYS A 23 -6.67 50.26 -29.44
C LYS A 23 -7.52 49.81 -30.65
N ALA A 24 -8.73 49.32 -30.33
CA ALA A 24 -10.08 49.67 -30.86
C ALA A 24 -11.07 48.54 -30.45
N ASN A 25 -12.35 48.69 -30.14
CA ASN A 25 -13.27 49.82 -30.05
C ASN A 25 -14.47 49.41 -29.16
N ALA A 26 -15.16 50.40 -28.60
CA ALA A 26 -16.36 50.24 -27.79
C ALA A 26 -17.64 50.06 -28.62
N ALA A 27 -18.69 49.59 -27.93
CA ALA A 27 -20.13 49.73 -28.22
C ALA A 27 -20.82 48.69 -29.13
N SER A 28 -21.51 47.73 -28.49
CA SER A 28 -22.93 47.48 -28.77
C SER A 28 -23.66 46.87 -27.58
N LEU A 29 -24.52 47.68 -26.97
CA LEU A 29 -25.63 47.27 -26.12
C LEU A 29 -26.75 46.70 -26.98
N ARG A 30 -27.25 45.51 -26.63
CA ARG A 30 -28.66 45.06 -26.71
C ARG A 30 -28.71 43.58 -26.29
N ARG A 31 -29.07 43.28 -25.05
CA ARG A 31 -30.43 43.07 -24.52
C ARG A 31 -30.76 41.58 -24.37
N SER A 32 -30.89 41.18 -23.10
CA SER A 32 -31.86 40.24 -22.54
C SER A 32 -31.96 38.83 -23.16
N SER A 33 -31.43 37.86 -22.42
CA SER A 33 -32.16 36.61 -22.16
C SER A 33 -31.54 35.93 -20.96
N THR A 34 -32.22 36.03 -19.82
CA THR A 34 -32.02 35.23 -18.62
C THR A 34 -32.13 33.76 -18.99
N ALA A 35 -31.02 33.15 -19.41
CA ALA A 35 -30.91 31.70 -19.50
C ALA A 35 -30.82 31.21 -18.05
N ASN A 36 -31.99 30.92 -17.50
CA ASN A 36 -32.21 30.18 -16.27
C ASN A 36 -31.35 28.92 -16.33
N ARG A 37 -30.16 28.97 -15.72
CA ARG A 37 -29.29 27.81 -15.55
C ARG A 37 -29.98 26.96 -14.49
N SER A 38 -30.90 26.13 -14.96
CA SER A 38 -31.51 25.08 -14.19
C SER A 38 -30.40 24.27 -13.54
N VAL A 39 -30.18 24.51 -12.25
CA VAL A 39 -29.37 23.66 -11.40
C VAL A 39 -30.11 22.34 -11.39
N ALA A 40 -29.67 21.41 -12.23
CA ALA A 40 -30.22 20.07 -12.26
C ALA A 40 -30.07 19.50 -10.85
N VAL A 41 -31.21 19.27 -10.19
CA VAL A 41 -31.24 18.58 -8.89
C VAL A 41 -30.63 17.20 -9.15
N PRO A 42 -29.50 16.83 -8.51
CA PRO A 42 -28.87 15.56 -8.79
C PRO A 42 -29.85 14.44 -8.42
N ALA A 43 -30.12 13.55 -9.38
CA ALA A 43 -30.98 12.40 -9.19
C ALA A 43 -30.54 11.63 -7.94
N LYS A 44 -31.51 11.32 -7.06
CA LYS A 44 -31.28 10.65 -5.78
C LYS A 44 -30.53 9.33 -6.03
N ARG A 45 -29.24 9.29 -5.69
CA ARG A 45 -28.40 8.09 -5.88
C ARG A 45 -29.01 6.94 -5.08
N THR A 46 -29.50 5.92 -5.77
CA THR A 46 -30.06 4.71 -5.17
C THR A 46 -28.90 3.84 -4.67
N GLY A 47 -28.48 4.04 -3.43
CA GLY A 47 -27.46 3.22 -2.78
C GLY A 47 -26.95 3.86 -1.48
N PRO A 48 -26.21 3.08 -0.66
CA PRO A 48 -25.60 3.61 0.55
C PRO A 48 -24.59 4.71 0.21
N SER A 49 -24.52 5.72 1.08
CA SER A 49 -23.57 6.83 0.98
C SER A 49 -22.12 6.34 1.09
N LEU A 50 -21.16 7.18 0.69
CA LEU A 50 -19.74 6.86 0.78
C LEU A 50 -19.32 6.55 2.24
N LYS A 51 -19.77 7.38 3.20
CA LYS A 51 -19.55 7.16 4.64
C LYS A 51 -20.18 5.85 5.13
N ALA A 52 -21.41 5.53 4.72
CA ALA A 52 -22.05 4.27 5.09
C ALA A 52 -21.29 3.04 4.57
N ARG A 53 -20.75 3.10 3.34
CA ARG A 53 -19.90 2.05 2.77
C ARG A 53 -18.58 1.91 3.53
N ALA A 54 -17.95 3.02 3.90
CA ALA A 54 -16.72 3.01 4.69
C ALA A 54 -16.95 2.37 6.07
N ILE A 55 -18.02 2.74 6.76
CA ILE A 55 -18.38 2.17 8.07
C ILE A 55 -18.69 0.67 7.96
N ASP A 56 -19.40 0.21 6.91
CA ASP A 56 -19.64 -1.23 6.70
C ASP A 56 -18.34 -2.03 6.47
N LEU A 57 -17.33 -1.42 5.82
CA LEU A 57 -16.02 -2.06 5.67
C LEU A 57 -15.27 -2.13 7.00
N LEU A 58 -15.22 -1.00 7.73
CA LEU A 58 -14.50 -0.87 8.99
C LEU A 58 -15.14 -1.69 10.13
N SER A 59 -16.45 -1.91 10.10
CA SER A 59 -17.15 -2.74 11.10
C SER A 59 -16.76 -4.21 11.04
N ARG A 60 -16.29 -4.69 9.88
CA ARG A 60 -15.92 -6.10 9.68
C ARG A 60 -14.48 -6.38 10.08
N ARG A 61 -13.58 -5.42 9.87
CA ARG A 61 -12.17 -5.48 10.26
C ARG A 61 -11.46 -4.14 10.03
N GLU A 62 -10.26 -4.04 10.60
CA GLU A 62 -9.30 -3.00 10.26
C GLU A 62 -8.95 -3.00 8.76
N HIS A 63 -8.83 -1.80 8.20
CA HIS A 63 -8.40 -1.51 6.84
C HIS A 63 -7.32 -0.44 6.90
N SER A 64 -6.34 -0.49 5.99
CA SER A 64 -5.43 0.65 5.83
C SER A 64 -6.11 1.77 5.04
N ARG A 65 -5.58 2.98 5.13
CA ARG A 65 -6.07 4.11 4.32
C ARG A 65 -6.08 3.76 2.83
N VAL A 66 -4.97 3.23 2.32
CA VAL A 66 -4.82 2.83 0.91
C VAL A 66 -5.81 1.72 0.53
N GLU A 67 -6.04 0.74 1.42
CA GLU A 67 -7.00 -0.32 1.15
C GLU A 67 -8.43 0.25 1.05
N LEU A 68 -8.79 1.13 1.98
CA LEU A 68 -10.13 1.74 2.03
C LEU A 68 -10.34 2.66 0.82
N GLN A 69 -9.35 3.48 0.47
CA GLN A 69 -9.34 4.32 -0.72
C GLN A 69 -9.58 3.50 -2.00
N ARG A 70 -8.81 2.42 -2.21
CA ARG A 70 -8.96 1.53 -3.38
C ARG A 70 -10.37 0.94 -3.49
N LYS A 71 -11.02 0.62 -2.36
CA LYS A 71 -12.38 0.05 -2.35
C LYS A 71 -13.46 1.10 -2.60
N LEU A 72 -13.24 2.33 -2.16
CA LEU A 72 -14.23 3.41 -2.19
C LEU A 72 -14.15 4.30 -3.43
N ILE A 73 -13.01 4.34 -4.14
CA ILE A 73 -12.78 5.24 -5.28
C ILE A 73 -13.88 5.18 -6.35
N ARG A 74 -14.39 3.98 -6.65
CA ARG A 74 -15.47 3.79 -7.65
C ARG A 74 -16.85 4.30 -7.21
N HIS A 75 -16.99 4.72 -5.95
CA HIS A 75 -18.22 5.20 -5.35
C HIS A 75 -18.15 6.68 -4.98
N ALA A 76 -16.96 7.28 -5.02
CA ALA A 76 -16.76 8.70 -4.74
C ALA A 76 -17.14 9.56 -5.95
N ASP A 77 -17.63 10.76 -5.70
CA ASP A 77 -17.90 11.76 -6.74
C ASP A 77 -16.64 12.45 -7.23
N SER A 78 -15.65 12.58 -6.35
CA SER A 78 -14.35 13.14 -6.67
C SER A 78 -13.28 12.56 -5.74
N ALA A 79 -12.01 12.75 -6.09
CA ALA A 79 -10.89 12.34 -5.26
C ALA A 79 -10.88 13.12 -3.93
N GLU A 80 -11.19 14.41 -3.98
CA GLU A 80 -11.21 15.32 -2.81
C GLU A 80 -12.27 14.90 -1.80
N GLN A 81 -13.47 14.50 -2.26
CA GLN A 81 -14.52 13.98 -1.38
C GLN A 81 -14.06 12.72 -0.64
N LEU A 82 -13.32 11.83 -1.33
CA LEU A 82 -12.81 10.61 -0.73
C LEU A 82 -11.71 10.92 0.29
N GLU A 83 -10.74 11.76 -0.05
CA GLU A 83 -9.67 12.15 0.87
C GLU A 83 -10.23 12.82 2.13
N GLN A 84 -11.18 13.74 1.98
CA GLN A 84 -11.85 14.37 3.12
C GLN A 84 -12.54 13.35 4.03
N LEU A 85 -13.25 12.37 3.45
CA LEU A 85 -13.88 11.30 4.24
C LEU A 85 -12.83 10.44 4.97
N LEU A 86 -11.71 10.12 4.32
CA LEU A 86 -10.65 9.32 4.95
C LEU A 86 -10.01 10.09 6.12
N ASP A 87 -9.80 11.41 5.96
CA ASP A 87 -9.29 12.28 7.03
C ASP A 87 -10.26 12.35 8.20
N GLU A 88 -11.56 12.52 7.95
CA GLU A 88 -12.60 12.49 8.98
C GLU A 88 -12.57 11.15 9.76
N LEU A 89 -12.45 10.01 9.06
CA LEU A 89 -12.42 8.70 9.69
C LEU A 89 -11.15 8.47 10.53
N GLU A 90 -10.01 9.04 10.14
CA GLU A 90 -8.78 9.02 10.95
C GLU A 90 -8.91 9.91 12.19
N GLN A 91 -9.44 11.13 12.03
CA GLN A 91 -9.68 12.07 13.13
C GLN A 91 -10.64 11.50 14.17
N GLU A 92 -11.72 10.87 13.71
CA GLU A 92 -12.68 10.15 14.56
C GLU A 92 -12.15 8.79 15.06
N LYS A 93 -10.92 8.40 14.70
CA LYS A 93 -10.23 7.15 15.08
C LYS A 93 -10.88 5.86 14.55
N TRP A 94 -11.81 5.92 13.60
CA TRP A 94 -12.36 4.74 12.93
C TRP A 94 -11.35 4.07 12.00
N LEU A 95 -10.47 4.85 11.38
CA LEU A 95 -9.39 4.40 10.52
C LEU A 95 -8.03 4.54 11.24
N SER A 96 -7.19 3.51 11.16
CA SER A 96 -5.84 3.54 11.74
C SER A 96 -4.91 2.54 11.05
N ASP A 97 -3.86 3.05 10.42
CA ASP A 97 -2.83 2.22 9.79
C ASP A 97 -2.04 1.38 10.79
N GLU A 98 -1.86 1.88 12.02
CA GLU A 98 -1.24 1.12 13.12
C GLU A 98 -2.09 -0.10 13.49
N ARG A 99 -3.38 0.09 13.78
CA ARG A 99 -4.29 -1.02 14.09
C ARG A 99 -4.40 -2.00 12.92
N PHE A 100 -4.44 -1.49 11.69
CA PHE A 100 -4.39 -2.34 10.51
C PHE A 100 -3.13 -3.21 10.48
N ALA A 101 -1.95 -2.62 10.72
CA ALA A 101 -0.69 -3.35 10.66
C ALA A 101 -0.62 -4.47 11.70
N HIS A 102 -1.02 -4.20 12.95
CA HIS A 102 -1.12 -5.22 14.00
C HIS A 102 -2.16 -6.31 13.67
N SER A 103 -3.35 -5.91 13.19
CA SER A 103 -4.40 -6.85 12.78
C SER A 103 -3.94 -7.77 11.64
N LEU A 104 -3.22 -7.21 10.65
CA LEU A 104 -2.65 -7.98 9.55
C LEU A 104 -1.61 -8.98 10.05
N LEU A 105 -0.69 -8.53 10.91
CA LEU A 105 0.33 -9.38 11.52
C LEU A 105 -0.31 -10.58 12.21
N ASN A 106 -1.28 -10.36 13.11
CA ASN A 106 -1.97 -11.41 13.85
C ASN A 106 -2.64 -12.44 12.92
N ARG A 107 -3.28 -11.96 11.84
CA ARG A 107 -3.97 -12.83 10.87
C ARG A 107 -3.01 -13.62 9.97
N ARG A 108 -1.77 -13.16 9.76
CA ARG A 108 -0.83 -13.74 8.78
C ARG A 108 0.36 -14.49 9.39
N ALA A 109 0.81 -14.12 10.59
CA ALA A 109 2.06 -14.60 11.18
C ALA A 109 2.16 -16.13 11.24
N HIS A 110 1.07 -16.81 11.56
CA HIS A 110 1.01 -18.28 11.65
C HIS A 110 1.11 -19.02 10.29
N LYS A 111 1.06 -18.31 9.15
CA LYS A 111 1.05 -18.90 7.80
C LYS A 111 2.17 -18.37 6.90
N HIS A 112 2.68 -17.18 7.20
CA HIS A 112 3.58 -16.45 6.34
C HIS A 112 4.80 -15.94 7.10
N GLY A 113 5.93 -15.96 6.42
CA GLY A 113 7.17 -15.40 6.94
C GLY A 113 7.23 -13.89 6.79
N SER A 114 8.22 -13.31 7.46
CA SER A 114 8.39 -11.88 7.65
C SER A 114 8.39 -11.11 6.33
N ARG A 115 9.06 -11.65 5.30
CA ARG A 115 9.19 -10.98 3.98
C ARG A 115 7.83 -10.74 3.33
N ARG A 116 6.93 -11.73 3.39
CA ARG A 116 5.61 -11.64 2.76
C ARG A 116 4.68 -10.71 3.52
N ILE A 117 4.73 -10.73 4.86
CA ILE A 117 3.94 -9.83 5.70
C ILE A 117 4.39 -8.38 5.50
N ILE A 118 5.70 -8.12 5.51
CA ILE A 118 6.26 -6.80 5.25
C ILE A 118 5.89 -6.30 3.85
N GLN A 119 5.93 -7.18 2.83
CA GLN A 119 5.49 -6.81 1.49
C GLN A 119 4.00 -6.43 1.45
N GLU A 120 3.14 -7.18 2.14
CA GLU A 120 1.70 -6.89 2.24
C GLU A 120 1.45 -5.56 2.97
N LEU A 121 2.21 -5.25 4.03
CA LEU A 121 2.16 -3.94 4.72
C LEU A 121 2.55 -2.79 3.77
N LYS A 122 3.66 -2.93 3.03
CA LYS A 122 4.10 -1.91 2.05
C LYS A 122 3.05 -1.67 0.96
N GLN A 123 2.44 -2.73 0.42
CA GLN A 123 1.40 -2.63 -0.60
C GLN A 123 0.13 -1.94 -0.11
N ASN A 124 -0.08 -1.91 1.21
CA ASN A 124 -1.18 -1.24 1.89
C ASN A 124 -0.80 0.15 2.43
N GLY A 125 0.36 0.69 2.05
CA GLY A 125 0.76 2.06 2.35
C GLY A 125 1.31 2.29 3.76
N ILE A 126 1.58 1.23 4.52
CA ILE A 126 2.08 1.37 5.89
C ILE A 126 3.48 1.97 5.88
N SER A 127 3.70 2.96 6.74
CA SER A 127 4.95 3.72 6.82
C SER A 127 6.14 2.82 7.15
N ALA A 128 7.32 3.17 6.62
CA ALA A 128 8.54 2.44 6.92
C ALA A 128 8.85 2.40 8.43
N GLN A 129 8.49 3.45 9.16
CA GLN A 129 8.65 3.52 10.62
C GLN A 129 7.79 2.47 11.34
N HIS A 130 6.50 2.35 10.99
CA HIS A 130 5.63 1.33 11.57
C HIS A 130 6.03 -0.08 11.14
N ILE A 131 6.57 -0.25 9.93
CA ILE A 131 7.08 -1.55 9.49
C ILE A 131 8.32 -1.93 10.31
N ALA A 132 9.23 -0.99 10.55
CA ALA A 132 10.46 -1.25 11.30
C ALA A 132 10.19 -1.70 12.75
N THR A 133 9.18 -1.13 13.41
CA THR A 133 8.79 -1.56 14.77
C THR A 133 8.24 -2.99 14.79
N LEU A 134 7.48 -3.38 13.78
CA LEU A 134 6.94 -4.75 13.68
C LEU A 134 7.98 -5.77 13.22
N GLU A 135 8.94 -5.36 12.41
CA GLU A 135 9.92 -6.24 11.79
C GLU A 135 10.80 -6.97 12.81
N ALA A 136 11.19 -6.30 13.91
CA ALA A 136 11.92 -6.94 14.99
C ALA A 136 11.15 -8.14 15.58
N SER A 137 9.88 -7.92 15.97
CA SER A 137 9.02 -8.96 16.54
C SER A 137 8.79 -10.14 15.59
N LEU A 138 8.74 -9.85 14.28
CA LEU A 138 8.59 -10.84 13.22
C LEU A 138 9.82 -11.72 13.07
N ARG A 139 11.03 -11.16 13.20
CA ARG A 139 12.29 -11.91 13.09
C ARG A 139 12.50 -12.81 14.32
N ASP A 140 12.21 -12.30 15.51
CA ASP A 140 12.44 -13.03 16.77
C ASP A 140 11.66 -14.35 16.83
N THR A 141 10.45 -14.37 16.26
CA THR A 141 9.59 -15.57 16.25
C THR A 141 9.57 -16.28 14.89
N GLU A 142 10.47 -15.92 13.94
CA GLU A 142 10.40 -16.46 12.56
C GLU A 142 10.70 -17.96 12.50
N PHE A 143 11.67 -18.44 13.29
CA PHE A 143 12.02 -19.85 13.36
C PHE A 143 10.81 -20.69 13.81
N ASP A 144 10.23 -20.37 14.96
CA ASP A 144 9.11 -21.13 15.53
C ASP A 144 7.94 -21.20 14.55
N ARG A 145 7.54 -20.06 13.97
CA ARG A 145 6.44 -20.01 12.99
C ARG A 145 6.75 -20.81 11.73
N ALA A 146 8.00 -20.80 11.27
CA ALA A 146 8.39 -21.57 10.09
C ALA A 146 8.42 -23.07 10.37
N TYR A 147 8.93 -23.46 11.54
CA TYR A 147 8.95 -24.84 12.01
C TYR A 147 7.53 -25.39 12.08
N ASP A 148 6.63 -24.65 12.74
CA ASP A 148 5.19 -24.93 12.83
C ASP A 148 4.51 -25.17 11.47
N VAL A 149 4.89 -24.39 10.46
CA VAL A 149 4.32 -24.48 9.10
C VAL A 149 4.95 -25.65 8.32
N TRP A 150 6.24 -25.90 8.53
CA TRP A 150 6.96 -27.02 7.94
C TRP A 150 6.50 -28.36 8.52
N GLU A 151 6.38 -28.45 9.84
CA GLU A 151 5.99 -29.64 10.59
C GLU A 151 4.60 -30.11 10.15
N ARG A 152 3.60 -29.22 10.18
CA ARG A 152 2.23 -29.54 9.72
C ARG A 152 2.15 -30.07 8.29
N LYS A 153 3.11 -29.75 7.43
CA LYS A 153 3.09 -30.17 6.02
C LYS A 153 3.98 -31.37 5.71
N PHE A 154 5.18 -31.40 6.28
CA PHE A 154 6.22 -32.34 5.91
C PHE A 154 6.58 -33.27 7.05
N ASN A 155 6.83 -32.70 8.24
CA ASN A 155 7.26 -33.42 9.45
C ASN A 155 8.38 -34.45 9.23
N GLN A 156 9.24 -34.23 8.24
CA GLN A 156 10.32 -35.16 7.91
C GLN A 156 11.40 -34.45 7.08
N LEU A 157 12.65 -34.84 7.33
CA LEU A 157 13.79 -34.38 6.54
C LEU A 157 13.62 -34.77 5.06
N PRO A 158 14.10 -33.95 4.12
CA PRO A 158 14.08 -34.32 2.71
C PRO A 158 14.99 -35.52 2.45
N ALA A 159 14.46 -36.53 1.75
CA ALA A 159 15.19 -37.75 1.41
C ALA A 159 16.15 -37.60 0.21
N ASP A 160 15.86 -36.65 -0.68
CA ASP A 160 16.61 -36.37 -1.90
C ASP A 160 16.59 -34.87 -2.27
N ASP A 161 17.37 -34.48 -3.28
CA ASP A 161 17.46 -33.09 -3.77
C ASP A 161 16.10 -32.55 -4.23
N LYS A 162 15.25 -33.42 -4.77
CA LYS A 162 13.90 -33.06 -5.22
C LYS A 162 12.99 -32.71 -4.03
N ALA A 163 13.01 -33.51 -2.97
CA ALA A 163 12.30 -33.23 -1.73
C ALA A 163 12.85 -31.97 -1.06
N TYR A 164 14.17 -31.79 -1.05
CA TYR A 164 14.82 -30.59 -0.53
C TYR A 164 14.30 -29.34 -1.25
N ALA A 165 14.34 -29.33 -2.59
CA ALA A 165 13.83 -28.21 -3.39
C ALA A 165 12.33 -27.96 -3.16
N LYS A 166 11.53 -29.02 -2.99
CA LYS A 166 10.09 -28.93 -2.69
C LYS A 166 9.84 -28.26 -1.33
N GLN A 167 10.53 -28.69 -0.28
CA GLN A 167 10.39 -28.13 1.06
C GLN A 167 10.89 -26.68 1.13
N TYR A 168 12.05 -26.40 0.51
CA TYR A 168 12.61 -25.06 0.39
C TYR A 168 11.63 -24.08 -0.28
N ARG A 169 11.15 -24.41 -1.49
CA ARG A 169 10.20 -23.57 -2.24
C ARG A 169 8.91 -23.33 -1.47
N PHE A 170 8.45 -24.33 -0.69
CA PHE A 170 7.24 -24.18 0.10
C PHE A 170 7.36 -23.08 1.18
N LEU A 171 8.47 -23.03 1.90
CA LEU A 171 8.72 -22.00 2.92
C LEU A 171 9.03 -20.65 2.29
N VAL A 172 9.90 -20.60 1.28
CA VAL A 172 10.28 -19.35 0.62
C VAL A 172 9.09 -18.69 -0.07
N SER A 173 8.22 -19.46 -0.74
CA SER A 173 6.99 -18.91 -1.36
C SER A 173 5.99 -18.36 -0.32
N ARG A 174 6.10 -18.77 0.95
CA ARG A 174 5.34 -18.21 2.08
C ARG A 174 6.04 -17.00 2.71
N GLY A 175 7.21 -16.63 2.23
CA GLY A 175 7.96 -15.47 2.68
C GLY A 175 8.87 -15.71 3.88
N PHE A 176 9.10 -16.97 4.27
CA PHE A 176 10.11 -17.30 5.27
C PHE A 176 11.50 -17.10 4.70
N SER A 177 12.44 -16.68 5.56
CA SER A 177 13.83 -16.50 5.15
C SER A 177 14.46 -17.83 4.69
N PRO A 178 15.36 -17.82 3.69
CA PRO A 178 16.09 -19.01 3.28
C PRO A 178 16.94 -19.65 4.39
N SER A 179 17.46 -18.84 5.31
CA SER A 179 18.29 -19.33 6.42
C SER A 179 17.48 -20.13 7.44
N VAL A 180 16.22 -19.75 7.70
CA VAL A 180 15.35 -20.47 8.63
C VAL A 180 15.08 -21.91 8.16
N PHE A 181 15.02 -22.16 6.85
CA PHE A 181 14.92 -23.54 6.36
C PHE A 181 16.13 -24.39 6.76
N GLN A 182 17.35 -23.86 6.67
CA GLN A 182 18.55 -24.59 7.11
C GLN A 182 18.53 -24.85 8.63
N GLN A 183 18.07 -23.87 9.40
CA GLN A 183 17.93 -24.00 10.85
C GLN A 183 16.95 -25.12 11.21
N ILE A 184 15.80 -25.21 10.53
CA ILE A 184 14.83 -26.29 10.73
C ILE A 184 15.47 -27.66 10.48
N LEU A 185 16.17 -27.83 9.35
CA LEU A 185 16.82 -29.11 9.04
C LEU A 185 17.90 -29.48 10.07
N SER A 186 18.68 -28.50 10.54
CA SER A 186 19.67 -28.71 11.59
C SER A 186 19.01 -29.10 12.92
N HIS A 187 17.94 -28.41 13.29
CA HIS A 187 17.20 -28.66 14.53
C HIS A 187 16.58 -30.06 14.54
N VAL A 188 15.96 -30.49 13.45
CA VAL A 188 15.38 -31.85 13.36
C VAL A 188 16.48 -32.91 13.39
N LYS A 189 17.60 -32.70 12.69
CA LYS A 189 18.75 -33.62 12.72
C LYS A 189 19.31 -33.81 14.13
N SER A 190 19.43 -32.74 14.92
CA SER A 190 19.94 -32.86 16.29
C SER A 190 19.01 -33.64 17.22
N HIS A 191 17.69 -33.53 17.03
CA HIS A 191 16.69 -34.22 17.86
C HIS A 191 16.34 -35.64 17.38
N THR A 192 16.84 -36.04 16.20
CA THR A 192 16.69 -37.43 15.70
C THR A 192 17.88 -38.32 16.11
N LEU A 193 18.94 -37.73 16.68
CA LEU A 193 20.18 -38.42 17.06
C LEU A 193 20.23 -38.81 18.56
N ASP A 194 19.19 -38.49 19.31
CA ASP A 194 18.92 -38.97 20.68
C ASP A 194 17.84 -40.06 20.65
#